data_AF-A0AAX6M9L1-F1
#
_entry.id   AF-A0AAX6M9L1-F1
#
_cell.length_a   1.000
_cell.length_b   1.000
_cell.length_c   1.000
_cell.angle_alpha   90.00
_cell.angle_beta   90.00
_cell.angle_gamma   90.00
#
_symmetry.space_group_name_H-M   'P 1'
#
loop_
_entity.id
_entity.type
_entity.pdbx_description
1 polymer ?
#
loop_
_entity_poly.entity_id
_entity_poly.type
_entity_poly.pdbx_seq_one_letter_code
_entity_poly.pdbx_strand_id
1 'polypeptide(L)'
;MSSTTCKCASCKHDLSRSSYTTDEFSKGSGVARCKGCNHEYPVKPSIVEFDSGRYNISEKGVTSYFKLEKPFSQGSFRWVALATYLTGPRKGQTFVVKWFKTGFVYEAEEYNFDIKAVDKALEIVNKFNSHNIINRSIRINVPEVWVFTKTSGQWAGRYVLCEPFIQNYQKFNSNNGWTDVSSNWGQAMQALSHFSYHITGGQLVLCDLQGGIYRHEAILSDPVILSRKQEYGQPDFGTSGIRSFFSRHRCTAYCRQGWAWPTDVAQIYDPVPRTSKRNLDRAISLYQKTYPGGRSDTFAITWSPYYLEYNKAPHSVDKLELAETRLAHLTPKQRAALTLRMNRAGRAAGIDFMWGGKIGPDTRQAHRLVRLGSTKSDEIRDAIVEGLFDAYQAREQDISEREVLRAVAVRAGVDGAEVDAWLDSNIDADVVDEEAKKNKEVFRDSGVPTFVIQGVHRLDGVQDPMDLLEVLIKVREGQ
;
A
#
# COMPACT_ATOMS: atom_id res chain seq x y z
N MET A 1 56.02 7.07 -40.68
CA MET A 1 54.62 7.49 -40.44
C MET A 1 54.35 7.33 -38.95
N SER A 2 54.42 8.44 -38.21
CA SER A 2 54.30 8.45 -36.75
C SER A 2 52.88 8.04 -36.35
N SER A 3 52.75 7.00 -35.53
CA SER A 3 51.49 6.57 -34.92
C SER A 3 50.79 7.76 -34.24
N THR A 4 49.64 8.18 -34.77
CA THR A 4 48.83 9.32 -34.29
C THR A 4 47.77 8.92 -33.26
N THR A 5 48.00 7.81 -32.55
CA THR A 5 47.12 7.33 -31.49
C THR A 5 47.75 7.51 -30.11
N CYS A 6 46.91 7.77 -29.12
CA CYS A 6 47.27 7.99 -27.73
C CYS A 6 46.32 7.17 -26.86
N LYS A 7 46.87 6.42 -25.89
CA LYS A 7 46.09 5.58 -24.98
C LYS A 7 45.46 6.42 -23.88
N CYS A 8 44.14 6.34 -23.73
CA CYS A 8 43.42 7.10 -22.71
C CYS A 8 43.73 6.54 -21.31
N ALA A 9 44.08 7.41 -20.37
CA ALA A 9 44.36 7.03 -18.99
C ALA A 9 43.15 6.41 -18.27
N SER A 10 41.93 6.78 -18.67
CA SER A 10 40.68 6.29 -18.06
C SER A 10 40.19 4.99 -18.73
N CYS A 11 39.77 5.06 -20.00
CA CYS A 11 39.18 3.90 -20.70
C CYS A 11 40.20 2.92 -21.30
N LYS A 12 41.51 3.22 -21.24
CA LYS A 12 42.61 2.37 -21.72
C LYS A 12 42.60 2.03 -23.22
N HIS A 13 41.75 2.67 -24.03
CA HIS A 13 41.76 2.52 -25.49
C HIS A 13 42.78 3.43 -26.16
N ASP A 14 43.41 2.95 -27.24
CA ASP A 14 44.24 3.74 -28.15
C ASP A 14 43.36 4.53 -29.12
N LEU A 15 43.32 5.85 -28.94
CA LEU A 15 42.41 6.75 -29.65
C LEU A 15 43.18 7.80 -30.44
N SER A 16 42.60 8.32 -31.52
CA SER A 16 43.23 9.33 -32.36
C SER A 16 43.31 10.70 -31.68
N ARG A 17 44.20 11.58 -32.16
CA ARG A 17 44.38 12.95 -31.66
C ARG A 17 43.08 13.75 -31.48
N SER A 18 42.10 13.59 -32.37
CA SER A 18 40.83 14.34 -32.34
C SER A 18 39.95 14.00 -31.13
N SER A 19 40.15 12.82 -30.54
CA SER A 19 39.47 12.36 -29.33
C SER A 19 39.94 13.07 -28.06
N TYR A 20 40.94 13.95 -28.14
CA TYR A 20 41.52 14.68 -26.99
C TYR A 20 41.45 16.20 -27.19
N THR A 21 41.38 16.97 -26.11
CA THR A 21 41.68 18.41 -26.17
C THR A 21 43.18 18.59 -26.40
N THR A 22 43.62 19.79 -26.79
CA THR A 22 45.05 20.05 -27.02
C THR A 22 45.88 19.82 -25.76
N ASP A 23 45.41 20.33 -24.62
CA ASP A 23 46.10 20.20 -23.34
C ASP A 23 46.11 18.76 -22.81
N GLU A 24 45.06 17.97 -23.06
CA GLU A 24 45.05 16.55 -22.67
C GLU A 24 45.99 15.73 -23.54
N PHE A 25 45.99 15.93 -24.86
CA PHE A 25 46.85 15.16 -25.75
C PHE A 25 48.34 15.40 -25.49
N SER A 26 48.72 16.62 -25.11
CA SER A 26 50.11 16.93 -24.76
C SER A 26 50.63 16.20 -23.51
N LYS A 27 49.75 15.62 -22.67
CA LYS A 27 50.15 14.82 -21.50
C LYS A 27 50.72 13.45 -21.87
N GLY A 28 50.48 12.96 -23.09
CA GLY A 28 51.03 11.71 -23.59
C GLY A 28 50.23 10.45 -23.24
N SER A 29 50.61 9.35 -23.89
CA SER A 29 49.90 8.06 -23.83
C SER A 29 49.90 7.45 -22.42
N GLY A 30 48.73 7.04 -21.93
CA GLY A 30 48.54 6.50 -20.58
C GLY A 30 48.29 7.55 -19.50
N VAL A 31 48.47 8.84 -19.82
CA VAL A 31 48.24 9.98 -18.92
C VAL A 31 47.11 10.89 -19.43
N ALA A 32 47.03 11.12 -20.74
CA ALA A 32 45.98 11.89 -21.40
C ALA A 32 44.58 11.25 -21.24
N ARG A 33 43.54 12.07 -21.00
CA ARG A 33 42.14 11.63 -20.96
C ARG A 33 41.37 12.13 -22.19
N CYS A 34 40.66 11.23 -22.87
CA CYS A 34 39.86 11.59 -24.04
C CYS A 34 38.64 12.43 -23.62
N LYS A 35 38.08 13.22 -24.54
CA LYS A 35 36.94 14.12 -24.30
C LYS A 35 35.74 13.40 -23.67
N GLY A 36 35.49 12.15 -24.07
CA GLY A 36 34.42 11.31 -23.49
C GLY A 36 34.66 10.89 -22.04
N CYS A 37 35.91 10.86 -21.58
CA CYS A 37 36.29 10.60 -20.19
C CYS A 37 36.65 11.88 -19.42
N ASN A 38 36.59 13.06 -20.06
CA ASN A 38 36.97 14.34 -19.47
C ASN A 38 35.80 15.05 -18.76
N HIS A 39 34.61 14.41 -18.73
CA HIS A 39 33.46 14.82 -17.95
C HIS A 39 33.20 13.84 -16.81
N GLU A 40 34.13 13.72 -15.86
CA GLU A 40 33.85 13.04 -14.60
C GLU A 40 34.40 13.84 -13.41
N TYR A 41 33.44 14.28 -12.61
CA TYR A 41 33.43 14.41 -11.15
C TYR A 41 34.63 13.82 -10.40
N PRO A 42 35.05 14.44 -9.28
CA PRO A 42 36.25 14.06 -8.55
C PRO A 42 36.19 12.59 -8.09
N VAL A 43 37.28 11.88 -8.41
CA VAL A 43 37.85 10.66 -7.82
C VAL A 43 36.91 9.88 -6.88
N LYS A 44 36.45 8.71 -7.36
CA LYS A 44 35.84 7.66 -6.54
C LYS A 44 36.74 7.37 -5.32
N PRO A 45 36.26 7.53 -4.08
CA PRO A 45 36.73 6.67 -3.00
C PRO A 45 36.39 5.24 -3.41
N SER A 46 37.25 4.28 -3.05
CA SER A 46 36.93 2.85 -3.16
C SER A 46 35.47 2.61 -2.82
N ILE A 47 34.66 2.15 -3.79
CA ILE A 47 33.28 1.76 -3.52
C ILE A 47 33.40 0.55 -2.60
N VAL A 48 33.29 0.79 -1.30
CA VAL A 48 32.78 -0.22 -0.40
C VAL A 48 31.39 -0.50 -0.98
N GLU A 49 31.21 -1.68 -1.58
CA GLU A 49 29.86 -2.12 -1.93
C GLU A 49 29.08 -2.14 -0.62
N PHE A 50 28.24 -1.13 -0.42
CA PHE A 50 27.31 -1.12 0.70
C PHE A 50 26.33 -2.25 0.44
N ASP A 51 26.53 -3.37 1.12
CA ASP A 51 25.58 -4.46 1.14
C ASP A 51 24.65 -4.30 2.35
N SER A 52 23.49 -3.72 2.10
CA SER A 52 22.44 -3.54 3.12
C SER A 52 21.56 -4.77 3.26
N GLY A 53 21.86 -5.87 2.56
CA GLY A 53 21.08 -7.10 2.61
C GLY A 53 21.26 -7.84 3.93
N ARG A 54 20.16 -8.37 4.46
CA ARG A 54 20.13 -9.37 5.53
C ARG A 54 19.60 -10.65 4.93
N TYR A 55 20.50 -11.39 4.31
CA TYR A 55 20.19 -12.57 3.51
C TYR A 55 19.74 -13.77 4.36
N ASN A 56 18.81 -14.53 3.79
CA ASN A 56 18.54 -15.90 4.16
C ASN A 56 19.62 -16.81 3.57
N ILE A 57 20.69 -17.08 4.33
CA ILE A 57 21.87 -17.87 3.89
C ILE A 57 21.84 -19.31 4.40
N SER A 58 20.65 -19.85 4.66
CA SER A 58 20.45 -21.22 5.15
C SER A 58 19.70 -22.03 4.10
N GLU A 59 19.85 -23.35 4.09
CA GLU A 59 19.25 -24.20 3.03
C GLU A 59 18.01 -24.97 3.50
N LYS A 60 17.89 -25.19 4.82
CA LYS A 60 16.83 -26.01 5.42
C LYS A 60 16.39 -25.43 6.75
N GLY A 61 15.10 -25.62 7.04
CA GLY A 61 14.48 -25.24 8.29
C GLY A 61 13.29 -26.12 8.62
N VAL A 62 12.75 -25.95 9.82
CA VAL A 62 11.59 -26.70 10.29
C VAL A 62 10.59 -25.78 10.99
N THR A 63 9.31 -26.07 10.77
CA THR A 63 8.19 -25.51 11.53
C THR A 63 7.19 -26.62 11.84
N SER A 64 6.32 -26.41 12.83
CA SER A 64 5.30 -27.38 13.23
C SER A 64 3.96 -27.07 12.55
N TYR A 65 3.13 -28.10 12.34
CA TYR A 65 1.77 -27.91 11.85
C TYR A 65 0.97 -26.94 12.71
N PHE A 66 1.12 -27.03 14.03
CA PHE A 66 0.47 -26.11 14.96
C PHE A 66 0.78 -24.64 14.63
N LYS A 67 2.04 -24.29 14.31
CA LYS A 67 2.43 -22.91 13.95
C LYS A 67 1.91 -22.50 12.57
N LEU A 68 1.75 -23.45 11.65
CA LEU A 68 1.18 -23.20 10.32
C LEU A 68 -0.34 -23.01 10.37
N GLU A 69 -1.03 -23.76 11.23
CA GLU A 69 -2.48 -23.66 11.46
C GLU A 69 -2.83 -22.47 12.36
N LYS A 70 -1.91 -22.06 13.24
CA LYS A 70 -2.00 -20.87 14.10
C LYS A 70 -0.82 -19.93 13.83
N PRO A 71 -0.80 -19.28 12.65
CA PRO A 71 0.24 -18.31 12.32
C PRO A 71 0.28 -17.21 13.38
N PHE A 72 1.48 -16.81 13.79
CA PHE A 72 1.64 -15.80 14.85
C PHE A 72 1.37 -14.38 14.34
N SER A 73 1.44 -14.18 13.03
CA SER A 73 1.18 -12.91 12.36
C SER A 73 0.64 -13.15 10.95
N GLN A 74 0.13 -12.09 10.33
CA GLN A 74 -0.37 -12.07 8.96
C GLN A 74 -0.26 -10.65 8.40
N GLY A 75 -0.23 -10.50 7.09
CA GLY A 75 -0.47 -9.23 6.38
C GLY A 75 -1.73 -9.34 5.52
N SER A 76 -1.94 -8.41 4.58
CA SER A 76 -3.12 -8.42 3.69
C SER A 76 -3.25 -9.71 2.90
N PHE A 77 -2.13 -10.18 2.35
CA PHE A 77 -2.11 -11.28 1.39
C PHE A 77 -1.51 -12.56 1.95
N ARG A 78 -0.79 -12.49 3.08
CA ARG A 78 0.01 -13.61 3.59
C ARG A 78 -0.26 -13.93 5.05
N TRP A 79 -0.18 -15.20 5.37
CA TRP A 79 0.01 -15.71 6.72
C TRP A 79 1.50 -15.80 7.04
N VAL A 80 1.86 -15.72 8.32
CA VAL A 80 3.25 -15.77 8.78
C VAL A 80 3.39 -16.73 9.98
N ALA A 81 4.27 -17.72 9.86
CA ALA A 81 4.60 -18.66 10.94
C ALA A 81 6.09 -18.58 11.32
N LEU A 82 6.40 -18.84 12.58
CA LEU A 82 7.78 -18.99 13.04
C LEU A 82 8.34 -20.36 12.66
N ALA A 83 9.62 -20.40 12.33
CA ALA A 83 10.38 -21.60 12.00
C ALA A 83 11.82 -21.49 12.55
N THR A 84 12.55 -22.60 12.54
CA THR A 84 13.94 -22.67 13.01
C THR A 84 14.84 -23.20 11.92
N TYR A 85 15.93 -22.48 11.61
CA TYR A 85 16.92 -22.95 10.65
C TYR A 85 17.64 -24.19 11.15
N LEU A 86 17.79 -25.21 10.31
CA LEU A 86 18.48 -26.47 10.63
C LEU A 86 19.92 -26.52 10.11
N THR A 87 20.22 -25.75 9.06
CA THR A 87 21.52 -25.74 8.38
C THR A 87 22.01 -24.32 8.10
N GLY A 88 23.23 -24.20 7.58
CA GLY A 88 23.85 -22.94 7.19
C GLY A 88 24.26 -22.03 8.36
N PRO A 89 24.78 -20.83 8.07
CA PRO A 89 25.29 -19.90 9.08
C PRO A 89 24.24 -19.37 10.06
N ARG A 90 22.94 -19.51 9.74
CA ARG A 90 21.84 -19.13 10.64
C ARG A 90 21.26 -20.30 11.45
N LYS A 91 21.89 -21.48 11.45
CA LYS A 91 21.41 -22.66 12.18
C LYS A 91 21.03 -22.31 13.64
N GLY A 92 19.85 -22.77 14.06
CA GLY A 92 19.28 -22.51 15.38
C GLY A 92 18.57 -21.16 15.53
N GLN A 93 18.78 -20.21 14.61
CA GLN A 93 18.06 -18.93 14.63
C GLN A 93 16.61 -19.10 14.15
N THR A 94 15.75 -18.21 14.63
CA THR A 94 14.35 -18.12 14.21
C THR A 94 14.23 -17.39 12.88
N PHE A 95 13.36 -17.91 12.02
CA PHE A 95 12.96 -17.29 10.76
C PHE A 95 11.46 -17.35 10.57
N VAL A 96 10.94 -16.65 9.57
CA VAL A 96 9.52 -16.67 9.25
C VAL A 96 9.28 -17.38 7.92
N VAL A 97 8.18 -18.12 7.88
CA VAL A 97 7.62 -18.73 6.69
C VAL A 97 6.35 -17.95 6.35
N LYS A 98 6.27 -17.41 5.14
CA LYS A 98 5.13 -16.65 4.65
C LYS A 98 4.47 -17.37 3.49
N TRP A 99 3.14 -17.44 3.49
CA TRP A 99 2.38 -18.04 2.39
C TRP A 99 1.08 -17.29 2.15
N PHE A 100 0.57 -17.36 0.92
CA PHE A 100 -0.63 -16.64 0.55
C PHE A 100 -1.88 -17.18 1.24
N LYS A 101 -2.82 -16.29 1.60
CA LYS A 101 -4.17 -16.67 2.02
C LYS A 101 -4.89 -17.27 0.80
N THR A 102 -5.48 -18.45 0.94
CA THR A 102 -6.02 -19.30 -0.16
C THR A 102 -6.73 -18.54 -1.29
N GLY A 103 -6.50 -18.95 -2.56
CA GLY A 103 -7.24 -18.46 -3.73
C GLY A 103 -6.40 -17.86 -4.88
N PHE A 104 -5.08 -17.99 -4.86
CA PHE A 104 -4.20 -17.45 -5.91
C PHE A 104 -3.81 -18.55 -6.90
N VAL A 105 -4.20 -18.39 -8.16
CA VAL A 105 -4.02 -19.40 -9.23
C VAL A 105 -2.55 -19.47 -9.73
N TYR A 106 -1.65 -18.61 -9.24
CA TYR A 106 -0.25 -18.54 -9.69
C TYR A 106 0.73 -18.24 -8.53
N GLU A 107 0.70 -19.04 -7.46
CA GLU A 107 1.52 -18.83 -6.24
C GLU A 107 3.03 -18.64 -6.54
N ALA A 108 3.59 -19.38 -7.50
CA ALA A 108 5.01 -19.28 -7.85
C ALA A 108 5.39 -17.97 -8.56
N GLU A 109 4.51 -17.44 -9.41
CA GLU A 109 4.76 -16.20 -10.16
C GLU A 109 4.67 -14.96 -9.27
N GLU A 110 3.77 -14.98 -8.27
CA GLU A 110 3.64 -13.88 -7.30
C GLU A 110 4.90 -13.77 -6.42
N TYR A 111 5.52 -14.89 -6.03
CA TYR A 111 6.80 -14.85 -5.32
C TYR A 111 7.94 -14.25 -6.17
N ASN A 112 7.92 -14.42 -7.51
CA ASN A 112 8.92 -13.78 -8.37
C ASN A 112 8.83 -12.24 -8.32
N PHE A 113 7.62 -11.68 -8.18
CA PHE A 113 7.45 -10.25 -8.00
C PHE A 113 7.98 -9.77 -6.65
N ASP A 114 7.86 -10.56 -5.58
CA ASP A 114 8.48 -10.25 -4.29
C ASP A 114 9.99 -10.16 -4.40
N ILE A 115 10.63 -11.18 -5.01
CA ILE A 115 12.08 -11.20 -5.20
C ILE A 115 12.51 -9.98 -6.03
N LYS A 116 11.81 -9.71 -7.15
CA LYS A 116 12.08 -8.54 -7.99
C LYS A 116 11.95 -7.22 -7.22
N ALA A 117 10.95 -7.08 -6.36
CA ALA A 117 10.75 -5.88 -5.55
C ALA A 117 11.84 -5.72 -4.49
N VAL A 118 12.24 -6.80 -3.82
CA VAL A 118 13.34 -6.80 -2.84
C VAL A 118 14.66 -6.45 -3.49
N ASP A 119 15.00 -7.00 -4.65
CA ASP A 119 16.23 -6.67 -5.37
C ASP A 119 16.31 -5.17 -5.70
N LYS A 120 15.20 -4.60 -6.17
CA LYS A 120 15.14 -3.16 -6.46
C LYS A 120 15.21 -2.32 -5.18
N ALA A 121 14.54 -2.75 -4.12
CA ALA A 121 14.58 -2.07 -2.83
C ALA A 121 16.00 -2.09 -2.23
N LEU A 122 16.71 -3.21 -2.32
CA LEU A 122 18.11 -3.32 -1.90
C LEU A 122 19.00 -2.34 -2.66
N GLU A 123 18.86 -2.24 -3.98
CA GLU A 123 19.60 -1.25 -4.79
C GLU A 123 19.36 0.18 -4.29
N ILE A 124 18.10 0.54 -4.01
CA ILE A 124 17.70 1.86 -3.54
C ILE A 124 18.26 2.13 -2.13
N VAL A 125 18.15 1.16 -1.21
CA VAL A 125 18.63 1.28 0.17
C VAL A 125 20.15 1.40 0.21
N ASN A 126 20.88 0.64 -0.62
CA ASN A 126 22.34 0.76 -0.72
C ASN A 126 22.75 2.17 -1.17
N LYS A 127 22.03 2.75 -2.13
CA LYS A 127 22.24 4.15 -2.56
C LYS A 127 21.86 5.15 -1.46
N PHE A 128 20.79 4.91 -0.71
CA PHE A 128 20.39 5.81 0.37
C PHE A 128 21.43 5.85 1.49
N ASN A 129 21.92 4.68 1.91
CA ASN A 129 22.95 4.55 2.95
C ASN A 129 24.28 5.18 2.50
N SER A 130 24.71 4.96 1.25
CA SER A 130 25.97 5.52 0.74
C SER A 130 25.97 7.05 0.65
N HIS A 131 24.79 7.67 0.57
CA HIS A 131 24.62 9.12 0.60
C HIS A 131 24.70 9.72 2.01
N ASN A 132 24.82 8.89 3.06
CA ASN A 132 24.90 9.29 4.48
C ASN A 132 23.82 10.31 4.86
N ILE A 133 22.58 10.12 4.37
CA ILE A 133 21.44 11.00 4.67
C ILE A 133 21.08 10.92 6.17
N ILE A 134 21.27 9.74 6.75
CA ILE A 134 21.12 9.49 8.19
C ILE A 134 22.42 8.89 8.72
N ASN A 135 22.66 9.03 10.02
CA ASN A 135 23.84 8.48 10.71
C ASN A 135 23.65 7.04 11.22
N ARG A 136 22.72 6.29 10.61
CA ARG A 136 22.35 4.91 10.95
C ARG A 136 22.17 4.11 9.67
N SER A 137 22.16 2.78 9.78
CA SER A 137 21.98 1.92 8.61
C SER A 137 20.52 1.50 8.44
N ILE A 138 20.01 1.55 7.21
CA ILE A 138 18.79 0.83 6.83
C ILE A 138 19.23 -0.46 6.15
N ARG A 139 18.65 -1.60 6.52
CA ARG A 139 18.90 -2.90 5.90
C ARG A 139 17.59 -3.50 5.42
N ILE A 140 17.68 -4.49 4.55
CA ILE A 140 16.52 -5.19 4.04
C ILE A 140 16.70 -6.70 4.16
N ASN A 141 15.69 -7.40 4.66
CA ASN A 141 15.65 -8.85 4.57
C ASN A 141 15.64 -9.25 3.09
N VAL A 142 16.54 -10.15 2.71
CA VAL A 142 16.56 -10.75 1.36
C VAL A 142 16.00 -12.18 1.50
N PRO A 143 14.75 -12.41 1.08
CA PRO A 143 14.07 -13.68 1.28
C PRO A 143 14.49 -14.71 0.22
N GLU A 144 14.13 -15.96 0.47
CA GLU A 144 14.19 -17.05 -0.51
C GLU A 144 12.84 -17.76 -0.60
N VAL A 145 12.55 -18.33 -1.77
CA VAL A 145 11.36 -19.16 -1.97
C VAL A 145 11.72 -20.62 -1.73
N TRP A 146 11.12 -21.24 -0.73
CA TRP A 146 11.34 -22.64 -0.38
C TRP A 146 10.09 -23.47 -0.66
N VAL A 147 10.25 -24.80 -0.68
CA VAL A 147 9.16 -25.76 -0.85
C VAL A 147 9.13 -26.73 0.32
N PHE A 148 7.93 -27.07 0.82
CA PHE A 148 7.78 -28.12 1.82
C PHE A 148 8.16 -29.49 1.23
N THR A 149 9.09 -30.19 1.89
CA THR A 149 9.65 -31.47 1.43
C THR A 149 8.78 -32.69 1.72
N LYS A 150 7.66 -32.54 2.43
CA LYS A 150 6.75 -33.66 2.70
C LYS A 150 6.02 -34.07 1.44
N THR A 151 5.80 -35.38 1.30
CA THR A 151 5.13 -36.02 0.16
C THR A 151 3.63 -36.17 0.34
N SER A 152 3.09 -35.90 1.54
CA SER A 152 1.66 -36.05 1.83
C SER A 152 1.12 -34.99 2.81
N GLY A 153 -0.20 -34.75 2.75
CA GLY A 153 -0.91 -33.75 3.54
C GLY A 153 -1.04 -32.39 2.84
N GLN A 154 -1.87 -31.51 3.39
CA GLN A 154 -2.26 -30.24 2.74
C GLN A 154 -1.11 -29.27 2.43
N TRP A 155 0.06 -29.45 3.05
CA TRP A 155 1.25 -28.60 2.89
C TRP A 155 2.29 -29.18 1.93
N ALA A 156 2.11 -30.42 1.47
CA ALA A 156 3.06 -31.08 0.57
C ALA A 156 3.25 -30.27 -0.72
N GLY A 157 4.50 -30.03 -1.12
CA GLY A 157 4.82 -29.34 -2.37
C GLY A 157 4.43 -27.86 -2.44
N ARG A 158 3.95 -27.25 -1.34
CA ARG A 158 3.61 -25.82 -1.33
C ARG A 158 4.85 -24.94 -1.27
N TYR A 159 4.84 -23.87 -2.06
CA TYR A 159 5.86 -22.83 -2.06
C TYR A 159 5.59 -21.80 -0.96
N VAL A 160 6.66 -21.37 -0.30
CA VAL A 160 6.63 -20.41 0.79
C VAL A 160 7.81 -19.46 0.70
N LEU A 161 7.62 -18.21 1.13
CA LEU A 161 8.69 -17.23 1.22
C LEU A 161 9.29 -17.28 2.62
N CYS A 162 10.61 -17.41 2.69
CA CYS A 162 11.38 -17.63 3.90
C CYS A 162 12.40 -16.50 4.10
N GLU A 163 12.41 -15.88 5.29
CA GLU A 163 13.36 -14.82 5.62
C GLU A 163 13.68 -14.71 7.12
N PRO A 164 14.81 -14.09 7.49
CA PRO A 164 15.21 -13.96 8.88
C PRO A 164 14.17 -13.22 9.72
N PHE A 165 13.87 -13.72 10.93
CA PHE A 165 12.88 -13.09 11.79
C PHE A 165 13.32 -11.67 12.21
N ILE A 166 12.34 -10.77 12.31
CA ILE A 166 12.50 -9.38 12.72
C ILE A 166 11.76 -9.17 14.04
N GLN A 167 12.43 -8.58 15.03
CA GLN A 167 11.86 -8.11 16.29
C GLN A 167 11.50 -6.62 16.21
N ASN A 168 10.67 -6.13 17.14
CA ASN A 168 10.25 -4.72 17.25
C ASN A 168 9.66 -4.17 15.94
N TYR A 169 8.76 -4.96 15.34
CA TYR A 169 8.19 -4.69 14.02
C TYR A 169 7.26 -3.48 14.07
N GLN A 170 7.41 -2.58 13.10
CA GLN A 170 6.58 -1.40 12.92
C GLN A 170 6.42 -1.05 11.44
N LYS A 171 5.31 -0.41 11.08
CA LYS A 171 5.04 0.12 9.75
C LYS A 171 5.30 1.62 9.72
N PHE A 172 5.90 2.10 8.62
CA PHE A 172 6.29 3.50 8.47
C PHE A 172 5.50 4.22 7.40
N ASN A 173 5.15 3.51 6.34
CA ASN A 173 4.28 4.01 5.29
C ASN A 173 3.61 2.88 4.52
N SER A 174 2.74 3.24 3.59
CA SER A 174 2.02 2.29 2.73
C SER A 174 2.10 2.71 1.26
N ASN A 175 1.68 1.81 0.38
CA ASN A 175 1.51 2.06 -1.04
C ASN A 175 0.23 2.86 -1.39
N ASN A 176 -0.63 3.17 -0.41
CA ASN A 176 -1.81 4.02 -0.59
C ASN A 176 -1.63 5.46 -0.05
N GLY A 177 -0.46 5.75 0.53
CA GLY A 177 -0.10 7.08 1.03
C GLY A 177 -0.28 7.30 2.54
N TRP A 178 -0.63 6.28 3.32
CA TRP A 178 -0.52 6.34 4.79
C TRP A 178 0.95 6.48 5.20
N THR A 179 1.22 7.28 6.24
CA THR A 179 2.57 7.57 6.73
C THR A 179 2.58 7.77 8.24
N ASP A 180 3.58 7.25 8.94
CA ASP A 180 3.91 7.62 10.31
C ASP A 180 5.25 8.38 10.34
N VAL A 181 5.20 9.65 10.72
CA VAL A 181 6.37 10.55 10.85
C VAL A 181 6.59 11.00 12.30
N SER A 182 5.94 10.34 13.26
CA SER A 182 6.05 10.67 14.69
C SER A 182 7.46 10.46 15.26
N SER A 183 8.25 9.58 14.63
CA SER A 183 9.61 9.25 15.04
C SER A 183 10.66 9.65 14.00
N ASN A 184 11.93 9.78 14.43
CA ASN A 184 13.06 10.00 13.52
C ASN A 184 13.17 8.91 12.46
N TRP A 185 12.86 7.65 12.81
CA TRP A 185 12.82 6.56 11.84
C TRP A 185 11.67 6.73 10.85
N GLY A 186 10.45 7.08 11.31
CA GLY A 186 9.33 7.41 10.42
C GLY A 186 9.68 8.51 9.41
N GLN A 187 10.31 9.58 9.89
CA GLN A 187 10.78 10.66 9.03
C GLN A 187 11.86 10.22 8.02
N ALA A 188 12.79 9.37 8.45
CA ALA A 188 13.83 8.81 7.58
C ALA A 188 13.25 7.88 6.52
N MET A 189 12.24 7.07 6.86
CA MET A 189 11.57 6.17 5.92
C MET A 189 10.74 6.94 4.89
N GLN A 190 10.10 8.04 5.28
CA GLN A 190 9.51 8.97 4.32
C GLN A 190 10.54 9.56 3.34
N ALA A 191 11.71 9.95 3.85
CA ALA A 191 12.79 10.44 3.00
C ALA A 191 13.37 9.34 2.10
N LEU A 192 13.46 8.09 2.55
CA LEU A 192 13.88 6.96 1.71
C LEU A 192 12.91 6.76 0.53
N SER A 193 11.60 6.84 0.77
CA SER A 193 10.60 6.77 -0.29
C SER A 193 10.73 7.93 -1.29
N HIS A 194 10.89 9.17 -0.82
CA HIS A 194 11.11 10.32 -1.72
C HIS A 194 12.44 10.22 -2.47
N PHE A 195 13.51 9.82 -1.79
CA PHE A 195 14.83 9.59 -2.40
C PHE A 195 14.74 8.59 -3.55
N SER A 196 14.01 7.49 -3.39
CA SER A 196 13.84 6.50 -4.44
C SER A 196 13.23 7.07 -5.72
N TYR A 197 12.28 8.00 -5.60
CA TYR A 197 11.74 8.74 -6.73
C TYR A 197 12.80 9.61 -7.38
N HIS A 198 13.55 10.34 -6.57
CA HIS A 198 14.59 11.22 -7.08
C HIS A 198 15.69 10.46 -7.84
N ILE A 199 16.28 9.43 -7.23
CA ILE A 199 17.42 8.72 -7.83
C ILE A 199 17.03 7.86 -9.04
N THR A 200 15.75 7.57 -9.21
CA THR A 200 15.24 6.83 -10.37
C THR A 200 14.74 7.77 -11.48
N GLY A 201 14.96 9.09 -11.37
CA GLY A 201 14.49 10.05 -12.37
C GLY A 201 12.95 10.10 -12.45
N GLY A 202 12.30 9.92 -11.29
CA GLY A 202 10.85 9.96 -11.15
C GLY A 202 10.13 8.71 -11.69
N GLN A 203 10.82 7.58 -11.81
CA GLN A 203 10.25 6.35 -12.35
C GLN A 203 9.64 5.44 -11.28
N LEU A 204 10.24 5.38 -10.08
CA LEU A 204 9.88 4.43 -9.04
C LEU A 204 9.65 5.13 -7.70
N VAL A 205 8.79 4.55 -6.84
CA VAL A 205 8.73 4.89 -5.40
C VAL A 205 8.80 3.59 -4.61
N LEU A 206 9.80 3.48 -3.74
CA LEU A 206 9.87 2.46 -2.70
C LEU A 206 8.95 2.86 -1.55
N CYS A 207 7.94 2.07 -1.23
CA CYS A 207 6.96 2.33 -0.18
C CYS A 207 6.51 1.03 0.49
N ASP A 208 5.44 1.11 1.28
CA ASP A 208 5.02 0.04 2.18
C ASP A 208 6.16 -0.40 3.11
N LEU A 209 6.93 0.59 3.56
CA LEU A 209 8.10 0.38 4.39
C LEU A 209 7.65 -0.09 5.77
N GLN A 210 8.09 -1.27 6.14
CA GLN A 210 7.79 -1.93 7.40
C GLN A 210 8.95 -2.81 7.82
N GLY A 211 9.15 -2.97 9.12
CA GLY A 211 10.30 -3.70 9.64
C GLY A 211 10.63 -3.40 11.10
N GLY A 212 11.78 -3.88 11.56
CA GLY A 212 12.19 -3.82 12.95
C GLY A 212 13.20 -2.73 13.22
N ILE A 213 13.06 -2.06 14.37
CA ILE A 213 14.05 -1.10 14.86
C ILE A 213 14.98 -1.74 15.87
N TYR A 214 16.28 -1.54 15.63
CA TYR A 214 17.38 -1.94 16.50
C TYR A 214 18.21 -0.71 16.87
N ARG A 215 19.13 -0.88 17.81
CA ARG A 215 19.90 0.22 18.43
C ARG A 215 20.56 1.16 17.41
N HIS A 216 21.11 0.61 16.33
CA HIS A 216 21.86 1.37 15.31
C HIS A 216 21.39 1.12 13.86
N GLU A 217 20.33 0.34 13.67
CA GLU A 217 19.83 -0.01 12.34
C GLU A 217 18.32 -0.23 12.33
N ALA A 218 17.72 -0.06 11.16
CA ALA A 218 16.37 -0.52 10.85
C ALA A 218 16.47 -1.66 9.83
N ILE A 219 15.71 -2.72 10.02
CA ILE A 219 15.69 -3.87 9.09
C ILE A 219 14.29 -3.96 8.49
N LEU A 220 14.17 -3.75 7.19
CA LEU A 220 12.93 -3.73 6.44
C LEU A 220 12.58 -5.10 5.86
N SER A 221 11.29 -5.33 5.62
CA SER A 221 10.72 -6.53 5.01
C SER A 221 9.57 -6.16 4.08
N ASP A 222 9.26 -7.05 3.13
CA ASP A 222 8.14 -6.96 2.18
C ASP A 222 7.99 -5.58 1.50
N PRO A 223 9.07 -5.03 0.90
CA PRO A 223 9.00 -3.72 0.25
C PRO A 223 8.03 -3.73 -0.94
N VAL A 224 7.38 -2.60 -1.17
CA VAL A 224 6.60 -2.37 -2.40
C VAL A 224 7.32 -1.35 -3.29
N ILE A 225 7.37 -1.64 -4.58
CA ILE A 225 7.82 -0.69 -5.61
C ILE A 225 6.62 -0.24 -6.42
N LEU A 226 6.31 1.05 -6.36
CA LEU A 226 5.42 1.70 -7.31
C LEU A 226 6.22 2.11 -8.53
N SER A 227 5.83 1.70 -9.73
CA SER A 227 6.59 1.99 -10.96
C SER A 227 5.69 2.59 -12.03
N ARG A 228 6.18 3.55 -12.82
CA ARG A 228 5.37 4.11 -13.93
C ARG A 228 4.85 3.04 -14.92
N LYS A 229 5.58 1.93 -15.06
CA LYS A 229 5.25 0.81 -15.96
C LYS A 229 4.40 -0.29 -15.32
N GLN A 230 4.16 -0.22 -14.01
CA GLN A 230 3.42 -1.21 -13.23
C GLN A 230 3.99 -2.64 -13.36
N GLU A 231 5.29 -2.79 -13.10
CA GLU A 231 6.05 -4.01 -13.37
C GLU A 231 6.43 -4.84 -12.12
N TYR A 232 6.00 -4.44 -10.91
CA TYR A 232 6.33 -5.10 -9.63
C TYR A 232 5.13 -5.81 -8.98
N GLY A 233 4.30 -6.44 -9.81
CA GLY A 233 3.21 -7.31 -9.34
C GLY A 233 2.00 -6.55 -8.77
N GLN A 234 1.20 -7.25 -7.97
CA GLN A 234 -0.07 -6.73 -7.44
C GLN A 234 0.03 -5.42 -6.63
N PRO A 235 1.01 -5.22 -5.73
CA PRO A 235 1.05 -4.03 -4.89
C PRO A 235 1.61 -2.79 -5.60
N ASP A 236 2.12 -2.93 -6.83
CA ASP A 236 2.55 -1.83 -7.68
C ASP A 236 1.33 -1.08 -8.26
N PHE A 237 1.03 0.06 -7.67
CA PHE A 237 -0.07 0.93 -8.08
C PHE A 237 0.30 1.91 -9.20
N GLY A 238 1.42 1.71 -9.90
CA GLY A 238 1.67 2.47 -11.10
C GLY A 238 1.96 3.95 -10.83
N THR A 239 1.82 4.76 -11.89
CA THR A 239 1.86 6.23 -11.81
C THR A 239 0.82 6.79 -10.83
N SER A 240 -0.37 6.18 -10.76
CA SER A 240 -1.41 6.65 -9.86
C SER A 240 -1.04 6.44 -8.38
N GLY A 241 -0.34 5.34 -8.06
CA GLY A 241 0.23 5.09 -6.74
C GLY A 241 1.25 6.15 -6.37
N ILE A 242 2.15 6.45 -7.30
CA ILE A 242 3.17 7.50 -7.11
C ILE A 242 2.50 8.84 -6.81
N ARG A 243 1.49 9.23 -7.59
CA ARG A 243 0.76 10.50 -7.39
C ARG A 243 0.03 10.54 -6.04
N SER A 244 -0.57 9.41 -5.62
CA SER A 244 -1.24 9.28 -4.33
C SER A 244 -0.28 9.28 -3.14
N PHE A 245 0.92 8.69 -3.29
CA PHE A 245 1.97 8.77 -2.28
C PHE A 245 2.40 10.23 -2.08
N PHE A 246 2.68 10.94 -3.18
CA PHE A 246 3.17 12.32 -3.12
C PHE A 246 2.12 13.37 -2.74
N SER A 247 0.81 13.09 -2.88
CA SER A 247 -0.23 14.00 -2.37
C SER A 247 -0.23 14.06 -0.84
N ARG A 248 0.10 12.94 -0.18
CA ARG A 248 0.24 12.85 1.29
C ARG A 248 1.65 13.09 1.80
N HIS A 249 2.67 12.90 0.97
CA HIS A 249 4.05 13.14 1.36
C HIS A 249 4.27 14.61 1.76
N ARG A 250 5.01 14.80 2.85
CA ARG A 250 5.57 16.09 3.26
C ARG A 250 7.05 15.85 3.48
N CYS A 251 7.90 16.67 2.86
CA CYS A 251 9.34 16.56 3.04
C CYS A 251 9.68 16.64 4.54
N THR A 252 10.48 15.68 5.00
CA THR A 252 10.97 15.64 6.38
C THR A 252 12.33 16.31 6.45
N ALA A 253 12.91 16.43 7.65
CA ALA A 253 14.26 16.99 7.82
C ALA A 253 15.36 16.20 7.07
N TYR A 254 15.07 14.97 6.64
CA TYR A 254 15.99 14.12 5.88
C TYR A 254 15.83 14.25 4.36
N CYS A 255 14.76 14.92 3.88
CA CYS A 255 14.61 15.23 2.47
C CYS A 255 15.54 16.39 2.07
N ARG A 256 16.21 16.29 0.92
CA ARG A 256 17.09 17.37 0.43
C ARG A 256 16.37 18.30 -0.54
N GLN A 257 16.71 19.58 -0.47
CA GLN A 257 16.26 20.57 -1.44
C GLN A 257 16.75 20.17 -2.85
N GLY A 258 15.85 20.22 -3.83
CA GLY A 258 16.13 19.85 -5.22
C GLY A 258 15.89 18.38 -5.57
N TRP A 259 15.43 17.55 -4.63
CA TRP A 259 14.91 16.23 -4.98
C TRP A 259 13.71 16.33 -5.92
N ALA A 260 13.65 15.39 -6.87
CA ALA A 260 12.62 15.41 -7.91
C ALA A 260 11.23 15.29 -7.28
N TRP A 261 10.26 15.96 -7.89
CA TRP A 261 8.88 15.97 -7.45
C TRP A 261 7.95 15.73 -8.65
N PRO A 262 6.88 14.94 -8.51
CA PRO A 262 5.92 14.75 -9.60
C PRO A 262 5.17 16.07 -9.89
N THR A 263 5.03 16.41 -11.16
CA THR A 263 4.38 17.65 -11.61
C THR A 263 2.86 17.68 -11.38
N ASP A 264 2.24 16.54 -11.08
CA ASP A 264 0.80 16.40 -10.88
C ASP A 264 0.54 15.44 -9.72
N VAL A 265 0.20 15.97 -8.54
CA VAL A 265 -0.14 15.20 -7.34
C VAL A 265 -1.64 15.22 -7.10
N ALA A 266 -2.22 14.03 -6.95
CA ALA A 266 -3.64 13.86 -6.64
C ALA A 266 -3.83 12.55 -5.89
N GLN A 267 -4.77 12.51 -4.94
CA GLN A 267 -5.26 11.24 -4.42
C GLN A 267 -6.12 10.60 -5.51
N ILE A 268 -5.60 9.57 -6.18
CA ILE A 268 -6.25 8.95 -7.36
C ILE A 268 -6.99 7.66 -7.00
N TYR A 269 -6.63 7.04 -5.88
CA TYR A 269 -7.32 5.87 -5.41
C TYR A 269 -8.35 6.28 -4.37
N ASP A 270 -9.61 6.15 -4.78
CA ASP A 270 -10.73 6.17 -3.87
C ASP A 270 -10.87 4.79 -3.24
N PRO A 271 -10.66 4.68 -1.94
CA PRO A 271 -10.81 3.43 -1.24
C PRO A 271 -12.28 3.02 -1.20
N VAL A 272 -12.60 1.74 -1.44
CA VAL A 272 -14.00 1.32 -1.48
C VAL A 272 -14.55 1.22 -0.05
N PRO A 273 -15.62 1.96 0.31
CA PRO A 273 -16.11 1.99 1.69
C PRO A 273 -16.49 0.61 2.25
N ARG A 274 -17.20 -0.22 1.46
CA ARG A 274 -17.60 -1.58 1.86
C ARG A 274 -16.40 -2.49 2.18
N THR A 275 -15.37 -2.49 1.33
CA THR A 275 -14.15 -3.28 1.57
C THR A 275 -13.48 -2.87 2.88
N SER A 276 -13.46 -1.56 3.17
CA SER A 276 -12.84 -1.04 4.39
C SER A 276 -13.65 -1.36 5.64
N LYS A 277 -14.99 -1.32 5.58
CA LYS A 277 -15.85 -1.81 6.66
C LYS A 277 -15.60 -3.30 6.93
N ARG A 278 -15.51 -4.13 5.89
CA ARG A 278 -15.16 -5.55 6.04
C ARG A 278 -13.78 -5.74 6.66
N ASN A 279 -12.82 -4.87 6.35
CA ASN A 279 -11.50 -4.90 6.98
C ASN A 279 -11.55 -4.48 8.46
N LEU A 280 -12.32 -3.46 8.82
CA LEU A 280 -12.57 -3.05 10.20
C LEU A 280 -13.24 -4.17 11.01
N ASP A 281 -14.27 -4.81 10.46
CA ASP A 281 -14.96 -5.92 11.14
C ASP A 281 -14.02 -7.10 11.41
N ARG A 282 -13.14 -7.40 10.46
CA ARG A 282 -12.10 -8.42 10.64
C ARG A 282 -11.09 -8.01 11.71
N ALA A 283 -10.67 -6.74 11.73
CA ALA A 283 -9.76 -6.22 12.75
C ALA A 283 -10.37 -6.31 14.15
N ILE A 284 -11.63 -5.87 14.32
CA ILE A 284 -12.38 -5.96 15.58
C ILE A 284 -12.55 -7.42 16.01
N SER A 285 -12.97 -8.30 15.08
CA SER A 285 -13.13 -9.72 15.40
C SER A 285 -11.82 -10.38 15.80
N LEU A 286 -10.72 -10.00 15.15
CA LEU A 286 -9.39 -10.50 15.48
C LEU A 286 -8.97 -10.00 16.86
N TYR A 287 -9.07 -8.70 17.13
CA TYR A 287 -8.81 -8.08 18.43
C TYR A 287 -9.55 -8.79 19.56
N GLN A 288 -10.87 -8.98 19.42
CA GLN A 288 -11.69 -9.63 20.44
C GLN A 288 -11.31 -11.10 20.68
N LYS A 289 -10.75 -11.77 19.66
CA LYS A 289 -10.33 -13.17 19.76
C LYS A 289 -8.90 -13.35 20.29
N THR A 290 -8.01 -12.40 20.03
CA THR A 290 -6.57 -12.59 20.24
C THR A 290 -5.93 -11.66 21.27
N TYR A 291 -6.49 -10.48 21.52
CA TYR A 291 -5.93 -9.53 22.47
C TYR A 291 -6.37 -9.87 23.91
N PRO A 292 -5.45 -9.90 24.90
CA PRO A 292 -5.80 -10.14 26.31
C PRO A 292 -6.85 -9.15 26.82
N GLY A 293 -7.98 -9.65 27.31
CA GLY A 293 -9.11 -8.81 27.74
C GLY A 293 -9.98 -8.25 26.60
N GLY A 294 -9.55 -8.37 25.34
CA GLY A 294 -10.24 -7.81 24.19
C GLY A 294 -11.65 -8.35 23.97
N ARG A 295 -11.95 -9.58 24.42
CA ARG A 295 -13.29 -10.18 24.36
C ARG A 295 -14.35 -9.39 25.15
N SER A 296 -13.93 -8.67 26.19
CA SER A 296 -14.82 -7.89 27.05
C SER A 296 -14.93 -6.42 26.62
N ASP A 297 -14.13 -6.00 25.63
CA ASP A 297 -14.17 -4.63 25.14
C ASP A 297 -15.30 -4.45 24.12
N THR A 298 -15.93 -3.28 24.17
CA THR A 298 -17.05 -2.89 23.30
C THR A 298 -16.60 -1.90 22.24
N PHE A 299 -17.20 -1.98 21.05
CA PHE A 299 -16.95 -1.07 19.94
C PHE A 299 -18.23 -0.32 19.58
N ALA A 300 -18.18 1.01 19.66
CA ALA A 300 -19.22 1.88 19.14
C ALA A 300 -18.76 2.45 17.80
N ILE A 301 -19.51 2.17 16.74
CA ILE A 301 -19.22 2.67 15.39
C ILE A 301 -20.25 3.75 15.06
N THR A 302 -19.78 4.91 14.61
CA THR A 302 -20.65 5.97 14.10
C THR A 302 -20.35 6.18 12.62
N TRP A 303 -21.40 6.14 11.79
CA TRP A 303 -21.30 6.45 10.37
C TRP A 303 -21.55 7.93 10.14
N SER A 304 -20.59 8.61 9.53
CA SER A 304 -20.70 10.03 9.20
C SER A 304 -20.92 10.22 7.69
N PRO A 305 -21.86 11.09 7.27
CA PRO A 305 -22.17 11.32 5.86
C PRO A 305 -21.03 12.08 5.16
N TYR A 306 -20.80 11.75 3.89
CA TYR A 306 -19.80 12.41 3.03
C TYR A 306 -20.22 12.29 1.56
N TYR A 307 -20.45 13.41 0.88
CA TYR A 307 -20.87 13.41 -0.52
C TYR A 307 -19.69 13.57 -1.48
N LEU A 308 -19.41 12.49 -2.24
CA LEU A 308 -18.39 12.50 -3.30
C LEU A 308 -18.83 13.28 -4.55
N GLU A 309 -20.14 13.39 -4.80
CA GLU A 309 -20.71 14.10 -5.95
C GLU A 309 -20.11 13.63 -7.30
N TYR A 310 -20.11 12.31 -7.51
CA TYR A 310 -19.52 11.71 -8.71
C TYR A 310 -20.33 11.98 -9.98
N ASN A 311 -21.66 11.94 -9.91
CA ASN A 311 -22.49 12.32 -11.03
C ASN A 311 -22.77 13.82 -10.96
N LYS A 312 -22.52 14.54 -12.06
CA LYS A 312 -22.84 15.97 -12.18
C LYS A 312 -24.09 16.21 -13.01
N ALA A 313 -24.66 15.17 -13.64
CA ALA A 313 -25.93 15.25 -14.33
C ALA A 313 -27.08 15.30 -13.33
N PRO A 314 -28.20 15.96 -13.66
CA PRO A 314 -29.39 16.03 -12.80
C PRO A 314 -30.21 14.73 -12.80
N HIS A 315 -29.74 13.67 -13.47
CA HIS A 315 -30.40 12.38 -13.62
C HIS A 315 -29.39 11.25 -13.53
N SER A 316 -29.89 10.03 -13.30
CA SER A 316 -29.06 8.83 -13.23
C SER A 316 -28.38 8.52 -14.57
N VAL A 317 -27.07 8.27 -14.52
CA VAL A 317 -26.25 7.92 -15.69
C VAL A 317 -25.69 6.51 -15.54
N ASP A 318 -25.26 5.91 -16.65
CA ASP A 318 -24.60 4.60 -16.62
C ASP A 318 -23.23 4.69 -15.93
N LYS A 319 -22.93 3.73 -15.04
CA LYS A 319 -21.68 3.73 -14.26
C LYS A 319 -20.45 3.51 -15.14
N LEU A 320 -20.55 2.69 -16.18
CA LEU A 320 -19.43 2.42 -17.07
C LEU A 320 -19.12 3.65 -17.92
N GLU A 321 -20.14 4.31 -18.48
CA GLU A 321 -19.97 5.56 -19.23
C GLU A 321 -19.37 6.68 -18.35
N LEU A 322 -19.86 6.81 -17.10
CA LEU A 322 -19.30 7.77 -16.15
C LEU A 322 -17.85 7.43 -15.79
N ALA A 323 -17.53 6.15 -15.60
CA ALA A 323 -16.18 5.69 -15.32
C ALA A 323 -15.23 5.95 -16.50
N GLU A 324 -15.68 5.74 -17.74
CA GLU A 324 -14.90 6.07 -18.94
C GLU A 324 -14.54 7.56 -18.98
N THR A 325 -15.50 8.42 -18.67
CA THR A 325 -15.30 9.88 -18.63
C THR A 325 -14.35 10.28 -17.50
N ARG A 326 -14.57 9.76 -16.28
CA ARG A 326 -13.76 10.08 -15.09
C ARG A 326 -12.33 9.54 -15.19
N LEU A 327 -12.15 8.40 -15.84
CA LEU A 327 -10.87 7.71 -15.99
C LEU A 327 -10.29 7.86 -17.40
N ALA A 328 -10.69 8.91 -18.13
CA ALA A 328 -10.20 9.20 -19.48
C ALA A 328 -8.67 9.43 -19.52
N HIS A 329 -8.08 9.85 -18.39
CA HIS A 329 -6.64 10.01 -18.21
C HIS A 329 -5.86 8.69 -18.13
N LEU A 330 -6.54 7.55 -18.00
CA LEU A 330 -5.94 6.21 -18.00
C LEU A 330 -6.08 5.55 -19.38
N THR A 331 -5.10 4.72 -19.74
CA THR A 331 -5.19 3.85 -20.93
C THR A 331 -6.19 2.70 -20.72
N PRO A 332 -6.71 2.06 -21.79
CA PRO A 332 -7.59 0.89 -21.66
C PRO A 332 -6.96 -0.24 -20.81
N LYS A 333 -5.66 -0.50 -21.00
CA LYS A 333 -4.93 -1.49 -20.20
C LYS A 333 -4.87 -1.12 -18.72
N GLN A 334 -4.66 0.16 -18.39
CA GLN A 334 -4.64 0.63 -16.99
C GLN A 334 -6.02 0.55 -16.34
N ARG A 335 -7.10 0.88 -17.07
CA ARG A 335 -8.48 0.71 -16.57
C ARG A 335 -8.81 -0.76 -16.31
N ALA A 336 -8.50 -1.66 -17.24
CA ALA A 336 -8.70 -3.10 -17.05
C ALA A 336 -7.91 -3.63 -15.84
N ALA A 337 -6.66 -3.19 -15.66
CA ALA A 337 -5.85 -3.56 -14.50
C ALA A 337 -6.44 -3.03 -13.18
N LEU A 338 -6.99 -1.81 -13.17
CA LEU A 338 -7.68 -1.24 -12.01
C LEU A 338 -8.91 -2.07 -11.64
N THR A 339 -9.78 -2.39 -12.62
CA THR A 339 -10.96 -3.24 -12.41
C THR A 339 -10.58 -4.62 -11.88
N LEU A 340 -9.55 -5.26 -12.46
CA LEU A 340 -9.07 -6.56 -11.99
C LEU A 340 -8.58 -6.50 -10.55
N ARG A 341 -7.84 -5.44 -10.18
CA ARG A 341 -7.35 -5.22 -8.82
C ARG A 341 -8.51 -5.03 -7.84
N MET A 342 -9.49 -4.19 -8.19
CA MET A 342 -10.67 -3.94 -7.35
C MET A 342 -11.48 -5.23 -7.17
N ASN A 343 -11.67 -6.02 -8.22
CA ASN A 343 -12.32 -7.33 -8.14
C ASN A 343 -11.56 -8.31 -7.24
N ARG A 344 -10.23 -8.32 -7.31
CA ARG A 344 -9.39 -9.19 -6.46
C ARG A 344 -9.47 -8.76 -4.99
N ALA A 345 -9.40 -7.46 -4.71
CA ALA A 345 -9.55 -6.91 -3.36
C ALA A 345 -10.97 -7.14 -2.80
N GLY A 346 -11.99 -6.97 -3.64
CA GLY A 346 -13.38 -7.30 -3.34
C GLY A 346 -13.53 -8.74 -2.91
N ARG A 347 -13.10 -9.69 -3.75
CA ARG A 347 -13.18 -11.13 -3.43
C ARG A 347 -12.43 -11.48 -2.15
N ALA A 348 -11.25 -10.91 -1.92
CA ALA A 348 -10.52 -11.08 -0.66
C ALA A 348 -11.32 -10.55 0.56
N ALA A 349 -12.18 -9.55 0.36
CA ALA A 349 -13.10 -9.01 1.35
C ALA A 349 -14.49 -9.69 1.37
N GLY A 350 -14.73 -10.69 0.51
CA GLY A 350 -16.02 -11.37 0.37
C GLY A 350 -17.06 -10.59 -0.45
N ILE A 351 -16.60 -9.76 -1.39
CA ILE A 351 -17.43 -8.91 -2.25
C ILE A 351 -17.18 -9.25 -3.71
N ASP A 352 -18.23 -9.64 -4.42
CA ASP A 352 -18.20 -9.75 -5.88
C ASP A 352 -18.70 -8.43 -6.49
N PHE A 353 -17.74 -7.59 -6.91
CA PHE A 353 -18.06 -6.30 -7.50
C PHE A 353 -18.70 -6.46 -8.88
N MET A 354 -19.82 -5.78 -9.05
CA MET A 354 -20.53 -5.60 -10.31
C MET A 354 -20.40 -4.15 -10.75
N TRP A 355 -20.06 -3.92 -12.02
CA TRP A 355 -19.63 -2.61 -12.52
C TRP A 355 -20.70 -1.89 -13.35
N GLY A 356 -21.78 -2.59 -13.72
CA GLY A 356 -22.90 -2.01 -14.44
C GLY A 356 -23.88 -1.26 -13.54
N GLY A 357 -25.05 -0.98 -14.11
CA GLY A 357 -26.12 -0.24 -13.47
C GLY A 357 -25.92 1.27 -13.53
N LYS A 358 -26.78 1.99 -12.82
CA LYS A 358 -26.82 3.45 -12.84
C LYS A 358 -26.35 4.08 -11.53
N ILE A 359 -25.94 5.33 -11.62
CA ILE A 359 -25.62 6.20 -10.50
C ILE A 359 -26.43 7.49 -10.60
N GLY A 360 -27.26 7.75 -9.60
CA GLY A 360 -28.03 8.97 -9.46
C GLY A 360 -27.21 10.25 -9.32
N PRO A 361 -27.88 11.42 -9.29
CA PRO A 361 -27.24 12.72 -9.16
C PRO A 361 -26.51 12.90 -7.82
N ASP A 362 -27.03 12.28 -6.75
CA ASP A 362 -26.46 12.33 -5.40
C ASP A 362 -26.78 11.05 -4.60
N THR A 363 -26.20 10.96 -3.40
CA THR A 363 -26.46 9.90 -2.41
C THR A 363 -27.18 10.42 -1.18
N ARG A 364 -27.77 11.62 -1.24
CA ARG A 364 -28.35 12.33 -0.09
C ARG A 364 -29.40 11.49 0.61
N GLN A 365 -30.35 10.94 -0.16
CA GLN A 365 -31.41 10.11 0.40
C GLN A 365 -30.90 8.80 1.00
N ALA A 366 -29.83 8.20 0.42
CA ALA A 366 -29.17 7.05 1.02
C ALA A 366 -28.57 7.39 2.40
N HIS A 367 -27.93 8.55 2.54
CA HIS A 367 -27.41 9.02 3.83
C HIS A 367 -28.52 9.35 4.83
N ARG A 368 -29.62 9.97 4.37
CA ARG A 368 -30.82 10.16 5.21
C ARG A 368 -31.42 8.83 5.68
N LEU A 369 -31.35 7.78 4.87
CA LEU A 369 -31.80 6.45 5.26
C LEU A 369 -30.90 5.84 6.35
N VAL A 370 -29.58 6.05 6.29
CA VAL A 370 -28.66 5.66 7.37
C VAL A 370 -28.97 6.42 8.67
N ARG A 371 -29.34 7.69 8.57
CA ARG A 371 -29.81 8.50 9.71
C ARG A 371 -31.08 7.92 10.33
N LEU A 372 -32.08 7.54 9.51
CA LEU A 372 -33.27 6.82 9.99
C LEU A 372 -32.88 5.52 10.72
N GLY A 373 -32.00 4.71 10.15
CA GLY A 373 -31.52 3.50 10.83
C GLY A 373 -30.87 3.79 12.20
N SER A 374 -30.16 4.92 12.30
CA SER A 374 -29.51 5.36 13.55
C SER A 374 -30.51 5.76 14.64
N THR A 375 -31.76 6.11 14.31
CA THR A 375 -32.81 6.37 15.32
C THR A 375 -33.46 5.09 15.83
N LYS A 376 -33.18 3.93 15.21
CA LYS A 376 -33.74 2.64 15.55
C LYS A 376 -32.80 1.82 16.42
N SER A 377 -31.66 1.41 15.87
CA SER A 377 -30.60 0.72 16.59
C SER A 377 -29.32 0.67 15.76
N ASP A 378 -28.19 0.36 16.39
CA ASP A 378 -26.92 0.16 15.70
C ASP A 378 -27.01 -0.99 14.68
N GLU A 379 -27.73 -2.07 15.00
CA GLU A 379 -27.92 -3.21 14.11
C GLU A 379 -28.73 -2.85 12.87
N ILE A 380 -29.81 -2.08 13.02
CA ILE A 380 -30.66 -1.64 11.89
C ILE A 380 -29.88 -0.66 11.02
N ARG A 381 -29.16 0.29 11.61
CA ARG A 381 -28.28 1.21 10.89
C ARG A 381 -27.23 0.45 10.08
N ASP A 382 -26.52 -0.48 10.70
CA ASP A 382 -25.46 -1.23 10.05
C ASP A 382 -26.02 -2.15 8.94
N ALA A 383 -27.21 -2.73 9.14
CA ALA A 383 -27.92 -3.48 8.11
C ALA A 383 -28.33 -2.60 6.92
N ILE A 384 -28.78 -1.36 7.15
CA ILE A 384 -29.05 -0.39 6.07
C ILE A 384 -27.77 -0.07 5.31
N VAL A 385 -26.68 0.24 6.01
CA VAL A 385 -25.39 0.58 5.36
C VAL A 385 -24.87 -0.59 4.52
N GLU A 386 -24.87 -1.81 5.05
CA GLU A 386 -24.48 -3.00 4.29
C GLU A 386 -25.43 -3.26 3.11
N GLY A 387 -26.72 -3.04 3.27
CA GLY A 387 -27.72 -3.15 2.20
C GLY A 387 -27.51 -2.13 1.08
N LEU A 388 -27.18 -0.88 1.41
CA LEU A 388 -26.84 0.17 0.45
C LEU A 388 -25.57 -0.18 -0.33
N PHE A 389 -24.53 -0.64 0.37
CA PHE A 389 -23.31 -1.11 -0.29
C PHE A 389 -23.57 -2.32 -1.18
N ASP A 390 -24.42 -3.26 -0.76
CA ASP A 390 -24.78 -4.42 -1.55
C ASP A 390 -25.54 -4.05 -2.83
N ALA A 391 -26.58 -3.22 -2.68
CA ALA A 391 -27.36 -2.68 -3.79
C ALA A 391 -26.46 -2.00 -4.83
N TYR A 392 -25.58 -1.08 -4.38
CA TYR A 392 -24.74 -0.30 -5.27
C TYR A 392 -23.59 -1.11 -5.90
N GLN A 393 -22.92 -1.97 -5.13
CA GLN A 393 -21.63 -2.55 -5.53
C GLN A 393 -21.71 -4.00 -6.02
N ALA A 394 -22.76 -4.74 -5.67
CA ALA A 394 -22.89 -6.16 -6.00
C ALA A 394 -24.17 -6.49 -6.77
N ARG A 395 -25.13 -5.55 -6.86
CA ARG A 395 -26.42 -5.76 -7.54
C ARG A 395 -26.73 -4.77 -8.66
N GLU A 396 -25.79 -3.86 -8.96
CA GLU A 396 -25.95 -2.86 -10.03
C GLU A 396 -27.18 -1.96 -9.85
N GLN A 397 -27.66 -1.79 -8.61
CA GLN A 397 -28.81 -0.95 -8.31
C GLN A 397 -28.39 0.50 -8.08
N ASP A 398 -29.28 1.42 -8.43
CA ASP A 398 -29.11 2.85 -8.19
C ASP A 398 -29.68 3.23 -6.82
N ILE A 399 -28.81 3.66 -5.92
CA ILE A 399 -29.17 4.01 -4.54
C ILE A 399 -29.72 5.44 -4.40
N SER A 400 -29.95 6.15 -5.50
CA SER A 400 -30.81 7.35 -5.48
C SER A 400 -32.29 7.02 -5.69
N GLU A 401 -32.61 5.81 -6.16
CA GLU A 401 -33.98 5.42 -6.48
C GLU A 401 -34.78 5.08 -5.23
N ARG A 402 -35.99 5.65 -5.12
CA ARG A 402 -36.87 5.47 -3.96
C ARG A 402 -37.11 3.99 -3.67
N GLU A 403 -37.44 3.21 -4.70
CA GLU A 403 -37.76 1.79 -4.55
C GLU A 403 -36.58 0.98 -4.04
N VAL A 404 -35.36 1.32 -4.45
CA VAL A 404 -34.13 0.65 -3.97
C VAL A 404 -33.89 1.00 -2.50
N LEU A 405 -33.98 2.27 -2.14
CA LEU A 405 -33.83 2.74 -0.75
C LEU A 405 -34.86 2.10 0.17
N ARG A 406 -36.13 2.07 -0.25
CA ARG A 406 -37.22 1.43 0.47
C ARG A 406 -36.96 -0.06 0.68
N ALA A 407 -36.58 -0.78 -0.39
CA ALA A 407 -36.28 -2.20 -0.31
C ALA A 407 -35.10 -2.52 0.61
N VAL A 408 -34.09 -1.63 0.69
CA VAL A 408 -32.95 -1.78 1.61
C VAL A 408 -33.41 -1.61 3.07
N ALA A 409 -34.13 -0.54 3.39
CA ALA A 409 -34.56 -0.29 4.78
C ALA A 409 -35.59 -1.31 5.29
N VAL A 410 -36.54 -1.73 4.46
CA VAL A 410 -37.50 -2.76 4.84
C VAL A 410 -36.80 -4.09 5.13
N ARG A 411 -35.81 -4.46 4.31
CA ARG A 411 -35.00 -5.67 4.54
C ARG A 411 -34.16 -5.58 5.82
N ALA A 412 -33.75 -4.38 6.20
CA ALA A 412 -33.06 -4.11 7.45
C ALA A 412 -33.99 -4.11 8.69
N GLY A 413 -35.31 -4.21 8.49
CA GLY A 413 -36.30 -4.32 9.56
C GLY A 413 -37.04 -3.03 9.90
N VAL A 414 -36.95 -1.98 9.08
CA VAL A 414 -37.74 -0.74 9.24
C VAL A 414 -39.13 -0.94 8.62
N ASP A 415 -40.17 -0.41 9.28
CA ASP A 415 -41.54 -0.45 8.74
C ASP A 415 -41.63 0.30 7.40
N GLY A 416 -42.33 -0.30 6.43
CA GLY A 416 -42.41 0.25 5.07
C GLY A 416 -43.10 1.62 5.01
N ALA A 417 -44.17 1.81 5.77
CA ALA A 417 -44.89 3.09 5.78
C ALA A 417 -44.06 4.19 6.47
N GLU A 418 -43.29 3.82 7.49
CA GLU A 418 -42.31 4.73 8.10
C GLU A 418 -41.21 5.15 7.12
N VAL A 419 -40.65 4.21 6.34
CA VAL A 419 -39.64 4.53 5.32
C VAL A 419 -40.23 5.46 4.27
N ASP A 420 -41.45 5.19 3.81
CA ASP A 420 -42.15 6.03 2.85
C ASP A 420 -42.33 7.46 3.40
N ALA A 421 -42.86 7.60 4.61
CA ALA A 421 -43.03 8.90 5.26
C ALA A 421 -41.70 9.64 5.46
N TRP A 422 -40.63 8.92 5.82
CA TRP A 422 -39.30 9.50 5.98
C TRP A 422 -38.77 10.07 4.66
N LEU A 423 -38.85 9.27 3.58
CA LEU A 423 -38.38 9.67 2.24
C LEU A 423 -39.22 10.80 1.64
N ASP A 424 -40.50 10.89 1.97
CA ASP A 424 -41.40 11.99 1.57
C ASP A 424 -41.22 13.28 2.39
N SER A 425 -40.60 13.17 3.57
CA SER A 425 -40.33 14.30 4.44
C SER A 425 -38.95 14.92 4.22
N ASN A 426 -38.72 16.08 4.85
CA ASN A 426 -37.40 16.69 5.01
C ASN A 426 -36.83 16.53 6.45
N ILE A 427 -37.33 15.57 7.23
CA ILE A 427 -36.82 15.31 8.58
C ILE A 427 -35.32 14.98 8.51
N ASP A 428 -34.54 15.64 9.37
CA ASP A 428 -33.08 15.57 9.50
C ASP A 428 -32.30 15.80 8.20
N ALA A 429 -32.94 16.33 7.16
CA ALA A 429 -32.34 16.44 5.84
C ALA A 429 -31.24 17.52 5.82
N ASP A 430 -31.51 18.67 6.45
CA ASP A 430 -30.57 19.75 6.73
C ASP A 430 -29.44 19.32 7.66
N VAL A 431 -29.75 18.54 8.70
CA VAL A 431 -28.74 18.01 9.64
C VAL A 431 -27.72 17.14 8.91
N VAL A 432 -28.18 16.21 8.06
CA VAL A 432 -27.29 15.34 7.28
C VAL A 432 -26.47 16.15 6.28
N ASP A 433 -27.07 17.15 5.63
CA ASP A 433 -26.37 18.03 4.67
C ASP A 433 -25.27 18.87 5.35
N GLU A 434 -25.57 19.47 6.51
CA GLU A 434 -24.61 20.24 7.30
C GLU A 434 -23.47 19.36 7.82
N GLU A 435 -23.77 18.16 8.30
CA GLU A 435 -22.76 17.19 8.74
C GLU A 435 -21.86 16.77 7.57
N ALA A 436 -22.45 16.46 6.41
CA ALA A 436 -21.69 16.10 5.20
C ALA A 436 -20.78 17.24 4.74
N LYS A 437 -21.27 18.48 4.78
CA LYS A 437 -20.48 19.67 4.44
C LYS A 437 -19.31 19.85 5.41
N LYS A 438 -19.57 19.78 6.72
CA LYS A 438 -18.53 19.87 7.75
C LYS A 438 -17.48 18.77 7.59
N ASN A 439 -17.89 17.54 7.35
CA ASN A 439 -16.97 16.43 7.10
C ASN A 439 -16.14 16.66 5.84
N LYS A 440 -16.75 17.17 4.76
CA LYS A 440 -16.02 17.54 3.54
C LYS A 440 -14.99 18.62 3.78
N GLU A 441 -15.27 19.60 4.65
CA GLU A 441 -14.30 20.63 5.03
C GLU A 441 -13.15 20.08 5.89
N VAL A 442 -13.46 19.28 6.92
CA VAL A 442 -12.49 18.68 7.85
C VAL A 442 -11.59 17.65 7.17
N PHE A 443 -12.16 16.86 6.26
CA PHE A 443 -11.48 15.76 5.57
C PHE A 443 -11.18 16.08 4.11
N ARG A 444 -11.20 17.36 3.68
CA ARG A 444 -11.03 17.78 2.28
C ARG A 444 -9.78 17.24 1.59
N ASP A 445 -8.71 17.05 2.37
CA ASP A 445 -7.41 16.58 1.91
C ASP A 445 -7.33 15.03 1.88
N SER A 446 -8.46 14.35 2.17
CA SER A 446 -8.58 12.89 2.23
C SER A 446 -9.82 12.36 1.49
N GLY A 447 -9.63 11.30 0.71
CA GLY A 447 -10.73 10.49 0.19
C GLY A 447 -11.39 9.62 1.28
N VAL A 448 -12.63 9.19 1.02
CA VAL A 448 -13.36 8.23 1.88
C VAL A 448 -13.09 6.78 1.47
N PRO A 449 -13.15 5.81 2.39
CA PRO A 449 -13.39 5.95 3.83
C PRO A 449 -12.21 6.55 4.58
N THR A 450 -12.52 7.25 5.67
CA THR A 450 -11.56 7.70 6.67
C THR A 450 -12.07 7.20 8.02
N PHE A 451 -11.19 6.62 8.84
CA PHE A 451 -11.51 6.19 10.20
C PHE A 451 -10.93 7.19 11.19
N VAL A 452 -11.73 7.57 12.18
CA VAL A 452 -11.28 8.34 13.34
C VAL A 452 -11.58 7.51 14.58
N ILE A 453 -10.54 7.02 15.24
CA ILE A 453 -10.67 6.13 16.41
C ILE A 453 -10.33 6.95 17.67
N GLN A 454 -11.29 7.02 18.59
CA GLN A 454 -11.23 7.81 19.84
C GLN A 454 -10.89 9.30 19.62
N GLY A 455 -11.19 9.87 18.46
CA GLY A 455 -10.86 11.26 18.13
C GLY A 455 -9.37 11.56 17.93
N VAL A 456 -8.49 10.57 18.14
CA VAL A 456 -7.03 10.75 18.12
C VAL A 456 -6.41 10.11 16.90
N HIS A 457 -6.76 8.85 16.62
CA HIS A 457 -6.12 8.07 15.55
C HIS A 457 -6.89 8.21 14.24
N ARG A 458 -6.29 8.87 13.26
CA ARG A 458 -6.86 9.04 11.91
C ARG A 458 -6.20 8.08 10.92
N LEU A 459 -7.03 7.32 10.21
CA LEU A 459 -6.60 6.40 9.17
C LEU A 459 -7.35 6.69 7.88
N ASP A 460 -6.63 7.18 6.88
CA ASP A 460 -7.21 7.54 5.60
C ASP A 460 -7.15 6.36 4.62
N GLY A 461 -8.31 5.95 4.12
CA GLY A 461 -8.48 4.99 3.06
C GLY A 461 -8.64 3.53 3.49
N VAL A 462 -8.58 2.60 2.51
CA VAL A 462 -8.71 1.17 2.80
C VAL A 462 -7.46 0.76 3.57
N GLN A 463 -7.65 0.50 4.87
CA GLN A 463 -6.61 -0.04 5.72
C GLN A 463 -6.61 -1.56 5.65
N ASP A 464 -5.44 -2.16 5.85
CA ASP A 464 -5.36 -3.58 6.14
C ASP A 464 -6.02 -3.89 7.50
N PRO A 465 -6.69 -5.05 7.67
CA PRO A 465 -7.22 -5.45 8.97
C PRO A 465 -6.15 -5.47 10.09
N MET A 466 -4.88 -5.75 9.77
CA MET A 466 -3.81 -5.76 10.75
C MET A 466 -3.33 -4.36 11.12
N ASP A 467 -3.28 -3.44 10.15
CA ASP A 467 -3.00 -2.02 10.42
C ASP A 467 -4.09 -1.46 11.36
N LEU A 468 -5.35 -1.80 11.11
CA LEU A 468 -6.47 -1.46 12.00
C LEU A 468 -6.32 -2.11 13.38
N LEU A 469 -6.00 -3.40 13.45
CA LEU A 469 -5.77 -4.10 14.71
C LEU A 469 -4.68 -3.43 15.56
N GLU A 470 -3.56 -3.05 14.94
CA GLU A 470 -2.46 -2.37 15.63
C GLU A 470 -2.94 -1.08 16.29
N VAL A 471 -3.76 -0.29 15.58
CA VAL A 471 -4.34 0.93 16.15
C VAL A 471 -5.33 0.62 17.28
N LEU A 472 -6.15 -0.41 17.17
CA LEU A 472 -7.04 -0.83 18.26
C LEU A 472 -6.25 -1.21 19.53
N ILE A 473 -5.11 -1.88 19.36
CA ILE A 473 -4.21 -2.23 20.47
C ILE A 473 -3.60 -0.98 21.09
N LYS A 474 -3.06 -0.05 20.29
CA LYS A 474 -2.50 1.23 20.78
C LYS A 474 -3.52 2.01 21.61
N VAL A 475 -4.74 2.13 21.11
CA VAL A 475 -5.85 2.78 21.82
C VAL A 475 -6.12 2.11 23.17
N ARG A 476 -6.11 0.78 23.22
CA ARG A 476 -6.32 0.04 24.47
C ARG A 476 -5.19 0.26 25.48
N GLU A 477 -3.97 0.40 25.00
CA GLU A 477 -2.77 0.66 25.79
C GLU A 477 -2.62 2.15 26.20
N GLY A 478 -3.55 3.01 25.80
CA GLY A 478 -3.57 4.44 26.12
C GLY A 478 -2.59 5.27 25.31
N GLN A 479 -2.20 4.80 24.12
CA GLN A 479 -1.29 5.47 23.19
C GLN A 479 -2.03 6.24 22.09
#